data_AF-A0A6I5I0N2-F1
#
_entry.id   AF-A0A6I5I0N2-F1
#
_cell.length_a   1.000
_cell.length_b   1.000
_cell.length_c   1.000
_cell.angle_alpha   90.00
_cell.angle_beta   90.00
_cell.angle_gamma   90.00
#
_symmetry.space_group_name_H-M   'P 1'
#
loop_
_entity.id
_entity.type
_entity.pdbx_description
1 polymer ?
#
loop_
_entity_poly.entity_id
_entity_poly.type
_entity_poly.pdbx_seq_one_letter_code
_entity_poly.pdbx_strand_id
1 'polypeptide(L)'
;MNSLPPRLAPTAGAASNALRQIGSALGPAVFGVLLTRSTLNALPDHLAASSLGAADKGQVLGVVSDAGIQAGAFLRLSSPSTTAQAQSVYAASFTDALHACALVGGIGLLAGAVIALVTVGVRKAAHNAAAGS
;
A
#
# COMPACT_ATOMS: atom_id res chain seq x y z
N MET A 1 3.36 22.14 20.73
CA MET A 1 1.99 22.18 21.27
C MET A 1 1.69 23.55 21.89
N ASN A 2 2.02 24.66 21.18
CA ASN A 2 1.92 26.03 21.72
C ASN A 2 0.93 26.92 20.93
N SER A 3 -0.07 26.32 20.27
CA SER A 3 -0.96 27.02 19.32
C SER A 3 -2.40 27.20 19.81
N LEU A 4 -2.71 26.79 21.05
CA LEU A 4 -4.08 26.81 21.58
C LEU A 4 -4.11 27.26 23.06
N PRO A 5 -5.20 27.91 23.51
CA PRO A 5 -5.45 28.20 24.92
C PRO A 5 -5.36 26.93 25.78
N PRO A 6 -4.89 27.01 27.05
CA PRO A 6 -4.69 25.83 27.91
C PRO A 6 -5.93 24.96 28.10
N ARG A 7 -7.14 25.56 28.00
CA ARG A 7 -8.42 24.85 28.09
C ARG A 7 -8.74 23.95 26.88
N LEU A 8 -8.09 24.16 25.73
CA LEU A 8 -8.31 23.40 24.48
C LEU A 8 -7.16 22.43 24.17
N ALA A 9 -6.07 22.47 24.95
CA ALA A 9 -4.95 21.56 24.82
C ALA A 9 -5.34 20.06 24.97
N PRO A 10 -6.26 19.67 25.88
CA PRO A 10 -6.69 18.28 26.00
C PRO A 10 -7.46 17.79 24.77
N THR A 11 -8.35 18.63 24.22
CA THR A 11 -9.15 18.33 23.03
C THR A 11 -8.29 18.23 21.77
N ALA A 12 -7.28 19.10 21.63
CA ALA A 12 -6.31 18.99 20.55
C ALA A 12 -5.42 17.75 20.67
N GLY A 13 -5.04 17.37 21.89
CA GLY A 13 -4.33 16.11 22.16
C GLY A 13 -5.17 14.89 21.77
N ALA A 14 -6.45 14.88 22.14
CA ALA A 14 -7.39 13.81 21.78
C ALA A 14 -7.57 13.70 20.26
N ALA A 15 -7.76 14.83 19.55
CA ALA A 15 -7.87 14.85 18.10
C ALA A 15 -6.61 14.32 17.40
N SER A 16 -5.41 14.72 17.88
CA SER A 16 -4.15 14.23 17.31
C SER A 16 -3.96 12.72 17.53
N ASN A 17 -4.43 12.18 18.65
CA ASN A 17 -4.33 10.76 18.93
C ASN A 17 -5.35 9.95 18.10
N ALA A 18 -6.57 10.47 17.93
CA ALA A 18 -7.59 9.88 17.06
C ALA A 18 -7.11 9.82 15.59
N LEU A 19 -6.47 10.87 15.08
CA LEU A 19 -5.90 10.87 13.73
C LEU A 19 -4.78 9.82 13.57
N ARG A 20 -3.91 9.65 14.57
CA ARG A 20 -2.89 8.59 14.57
C ARG A 20 -3.52 7.20 14.59
N GLN A 21 -4.61 7.03 15.34
CA GLN A 21 -5.33 5.76 15.43
C GLN A 21 -6.00 5.42 14.09
N ILE A 22 -6.68 6.39 13.47
CA ILE A 22 -7.24 6.24 12.13
C ILE A 22 -6.15 5.89 11.12
N GLY A 23 -5.01 6.58 11.15
CA GLY A 23 -3.86 6.26 10.30
C GLY A 23 -3.35 4.83 10.52
N SER A 24 -3.27 4.38 11.78
CA SER A 24 -2.78 3.03 12.12
C SER A 24 -3.70 1.91 11.65
N ALA A 25 -5.01 2.15 11.58
CA ALA A 25 -5.98 1.19 11.07
C ALA A 25 -6.11 1.26 9.54
N LEU A 26 -6.12 2.47 8.97
CA LEU A 26 -6.31 2.71 7.54
C LEU A 26 -5.10 2.30 6.71
N GLY A 27 -3.88 2.50 7.23
CA GLY A 27 -2.64 2.16 6.52
C GLY A 27 -2.59 0.70 6.05
N PRO A 28 -2.72 -0.28 6.95
CA PRO A 28 -2.75 -1.70 6.59
C PRO A 28 -3.92 -2.07 5.67
N ALA A 29 -5.10 -1.46 5.86
CA ALA A 29 -6.27 -1.74 5.03
C ALA A 29 -6.08 -1.29 3.57
N VAL A 30 -5.61 -0.06 3.36
CA VAL A 30 -5.31 0.48 2.02
C VAL A 30 -4.17 -0.31 1.38
N PHE A 31 -3.13 -0.65 2.15
CA PHE A 31 -2.03 -1.49 1.68
C PHE A 31 -2.54 -2.86 1.19
N GLY A 32 -3.41 -3.53 1.95
CA GLY A 32 -3.98 -4.82 1.56
C GLY A 32 -4.80 -4.76 0.27
N VAL A 33 -5.62 -3.71 0.09
CA VAL A 33 -6.39 -3.50 -1.14
C VAL A 33 -5.49 -3.22 -2.34
N LEU A 34 -4.48 -2.38 -2.18
CA LEU A 34 -3.52 -2.07 -3.25
C LEU A 34 -2.69 -3.29 -3.64
N LEU A 35 -2.19 -4.04 -2.66
CA LEU A 35 -1.43 -5.27 -2.89
C LEU A 35 -2.27 -6.29 -3.67
N THR A 36 -3.55 -6.45 -3.29
CA THR A 36 -4.50 -7.33 -3.99
C THR A 36 -4.75 -6.90 -5.42
N ARG A 37 -5.09 -5.62 -5.64
CA ARG A 37 -5.30 -5.11 -7.00
C ARG A 37 -4.05 -5.21 -7.86
N SER A 38 -2.89 -4.85 -7.32
CA SER A 38 -1.62 -4.87 -8.07
C SER A 38 -1.21 -6.29 -8.43
N THR A 39 -1.36 -7.24 -7.49
CA THR A 39 -1.08 -8.67 -7.76
C THR A 39 -2.01 -9.23 -8.84
N LEU A 40 -3.32 -8.94 -8.77
CA LEU A 40 -4.29 -9.41 -9.75
C LEU A 40 -4.11 -8.77 -11.14
N ASN A 41 -3.65 -7.53 -11.20
CA ASN A 41 -3.41 -6.83 -12.46
C ASN A 41 -2.08 -7.25 -13.12
N ALA A 42 -1.03 -7.58 -12.35
CA ALA A 42 0.28 -7.98 -12.88
C ALA A 42 0.34 -9.46 -13.31
N LEU A 43 -0.54 -10.30 -12.74
CA LEU A 43 -0.53 -11.74 -13.00
C LEU A 43 -0.76 -12.14 -14.47
N PRO A 44 -1.70 -11.53 -15.24
CA PRO A 44 -1.91 -11.88 -16.64
C PRO A 44 -0.68 -11.62 -17.52
N ASP A 45 0.02 -10.51 -17.28
CA ASP A 45 1.22 -10.13 -18.05
C ASP A 45 2.39 -11.08 -17.76
N HIS A 46 2.59 -11.46 -16.49
CA HIS A 46 3.60 -12.44 -16.12
C HIS A 46 3.26 -13.87 -16.56
N LEU A 47 1.98 -14.25 -16.59
CA LEU A 47 1.54 -15.50 -17.21
C LEU A 47 1.72 -15.47 -18.72
N ALA A 48 1.47 -14.36 -19.39
CA ALA A 48 1.70 -14.21 -20.83
C ALA A 48 3.18 -14.40 -21.18
N ALA A 49 4.09 -13.84 -20.37
CA ALA A 49 5.54 -14.00 -20.50
C ALA A 49 6.07 -15.41 -20.13
N SER A 50 5.28 -16.24 -19.45
CA SER A 50 5.68 -17.60 -19.07
C SER A 50 5.52 -18.61 -20.21
N SER A 51 6.36 -19.65 -20.21
CA SER A 51 6.31 -20.77 -21.16
C SER A 51 5.19 -21.79 -20.86
N LEU A 52 4.24 -21.46 -20.00
CA LEU A 52 3.15 -22.36 -19.61
C LEU A 52 2.20 -22.63 -20.80
N GLY A 53 1.63 -23.83 -20.85
CA GLY A 53 0.57 -24.15 -21.82
C GLY A 53 -0.67 -23.31 -21.57
N ALA A 54 -1.45 -23.03 -22.63
CA ALA A 54 -2.66 -22.19 -22.52
C ALA A 54 -3.70 -22.75 -21.52
N ALA A 55 -3.77 -24.08 -21.38
CA ALA A 55 -4.63 -24.75 -20.40
C ALA A 55 -4.19 -24.49 -18.95
N ASP A 56 -2.88 -24.57 -18.67
CA ASP A 56 -2.33 -24.30 -17.34
C ASP A 56 -2.48 -22.82 -16.98
N LYS A 57 -2.27 -21.91 -17.93
CA LYS A 57 -2.51 -20.46 -17.75
C LYS A 57 -3.97 -20.18 -17.36
N GLY A 58 -4.92 -20.82 -18.04
CA GLY A 58 -6.35 -20.71 -17.74
C GLY A 58 -6.70 -21.24 -16.35
N GLN A 59 -6.08 -22.33 -15.92
CA GLN A 59 -6.30 -22.89 -14.59
C GLN A 59 -5.76 -21.98 -13.48
N VAL A 60 -4.57 -21.38 -13.67
CA VAL A 60 -4.00 -20.42 -12.70
C VAL A 60 -4.86 -19.16 -12.59
N LEU A 61 -5.32 -18.61 -13.71
CA LEU A 61 -6.24 -17.47 -13.74
C LEU A 61 -7.58 -17.79 -13.06
N GLY A 62 -8.12 -18.99 -13.27
CA GLY A 62 -9.35 -19.44 -12.63
C GLY A 62 -9.21 -19.53 -11.10
N VAL A 63 -8.16 -20.18 -10.60
CA VAL A 63 -7.92 -20.34 -9.16
C VAL A 63 -7.63 -18.99 -8.49
N VAL A 64 -6.92 -18.08 -9.17
CA VAL A 64 -6.65 -16.73 -8.65
C VAL A 64 -7.91 -15.86 -8.64
N SER A 65 -8.78 -15.99 -9.64
CA SER A 65 -10.06 -15.26 -9.69
C SER A 65 -11.01 -15.69 -8.57
N ASP A 66 -10.93 -16.96 -8.15
CA ASP A 66 -11.81 -17.55 -7.13
C ASP A 66 -11.24 -17.38 -5.70
N ALA A 67 -9.93 -17.59 -5.51
CA ALA A 67 -9.28 -17.61 -4.19
C ALA A 67 -8.38 -16.39 -3.88
N GLY A 68 -8.23 -15.43 -4.81
CA GLY A 68 -7.41 -14.23 -4.61
C GLY A 68 -5.93 -14.54 -4.32
N ILE A 69 -5.27 -13.75 -3.46
CA ILE A 69 -3.83 -13.93 -3.13
C ILE A 69 -3.56 -15.30 -2.45
N GLN A 70 -4.58 -15.97 -1.91
CA GLN A 70 -4.40 -17.29 -1.29
C GLN A 70 -4.23 -18.41 -2.33
N ALA A 71 -4.57 -18.17 -3.60
CA ALA A 71 -4.39 -19.11 -4.69
C ALA A 71 -2.96 -19.63 -4.83
N GLY A 72 -1.95 -18.79 -4.58
CA GLY A 72 -0.54 -19.19 -4.62
C GLY A 72 -0.16 -20.28 -3.61
N ALA A 73 -0.88 -20.39 -2.49
CA ALA A 73 -0.67 -21.43 -1.48
C ALA A 73 -1.30 -22.78 -1.86
N PHE A 74 -2.34 -22.77 -2.71
CA PHE A 74 -3.09 -23.96 -3.10
C PHE A 74 -2.86 -24.38 -4.56
N LEU A 75 -2.02 -23.65 -5.29
CA LEU A 75 -1.70 -23.94 -6.69
C LEU A 75 -0.94 -25.27 -6.78
N ARG A 76 -1.62 -26.33 -7.23
CA ARG A 76 -1.01 -27.61 -7.61
C ARG A 76 -1.39 -27.92 -9.04
N LEU A 77 -0.42 -27.87 -9.93
CA LEU A 77 -0.56 -28.22 -11.33
C LEU A 77 -0.21 -29.70 -11.55
N SER A 78 -0.54 -30.20 -12.74
CA SER A 78 -0.43 -31.60 -13.17
C SER A 78 0.96 -32.22 -12.99
N SER A 79 2.02 -31.39 -13.00
CA SER A 79 3.41 -31.81 -12.74
C SER A 79 4.06 -31.00 -11.61
N PRO A 80 4.96 -31.59 -10.81
CA PRO A 80 5.76 -30.86 -9.83
C PRO A 80 6.61 -29.74 -10.44
N SER A 81 7.13 -29.94 -11.67
CA SER A 81 7.96 -28.94 -12.36
C SER A 81 7.15 -27.72 -12.82
N THR A 82 5.93 -27.94 -13.31
CA THR A 82 5.02 -26.85 -13.70
C THR A 82 4.47 -26.11 -12.48
N THR A 83 4.28 -26.81 -11.36
CA THR A 83 3.91 -26.20 -10.08
C THR A 83 5.01 -25.27 -9.57
N ALA A 84 6.27 -25.72 -9.58
CA ALA A 84 7.40 -24.87 -9.18
C ALA A 84 7.55 -23.64 -10.09
N GLN A 85 7.34 -23.81 -11.40
CA GLN A 85 7.36 -22.70 -12.35
C GLN A 85 6.23 -21.69 -12.06
N ALA A 86 5.00 -22.15 -11.82
CA ALA A 86 3.89 -21.27 -11.47
C ALA A 86 4.10 -20.55 -10.13
N GLN A 87 4.70 -21.20 -9.13
CA GLN A 87 5.07 -20.57 -7.86
C GLN A 87 6.14 -19.49 -8.05
N SER A 88 7.12 -19.69 -8.94
CA SER A 88 8.14 -18.66 -9.23
C SER A 88 7.54 -17.41 -9.90
N VAL A 89 6.59 -17.60 -10.81
CA VAL A 89 5.85 -16.51 -11.47
C VAL A 89 4.97 -15.77 -10.46
N TYR A 90 4.36 -16.51 -9.54
CA TYR A 90 3.57 -15.94 -8.45
C TYR A 90 4.42 -15.09 -7.49
N ALA A 91 5.59 -15.60 -7.10
CA ALA A 91 6.54 -14.87 -6.26
C ALA A 91 7.02 -13.57 -6.92
N ALA A 92 7.35 -13.60 -8.21
CA ALA A 92 7.72 -12.41 -8.98
C ALA A 92 6.59 -11.37 -9.00
N SER A 93 5.35 -11.81 -9.26
CA SER A 93 4.16 -10.94 -9.26
C SER A 93 3.91 -10.30 -7.88
N PHE A 94 4.14 -11.06 -6.81
CA PHE A 94 4.00 -10.57 -5.44
C PHE A 94 5.07 -9.52 -5.10
N THR A 95 6.32 -9.75 -5.48
CA THR A 95 7.40 -8.78 -5.29
C THR A 95 7.15 -7.48 -6.05
N ASP A 96 6.64 -7.56 -7.28
CA ASP A 96 6.28 -6.37 -8.05
C ASP A 96 5.12 -5.58 -7.40
N ALA A 97 4.11 -6.30 -6.89
CA ALA A 97 3.03 -5.68 -6.12
C ALA A 97 3.52 -5.01 -4.83
N LEU A 98 4.50 -5.60 -4.12
CA LEU A 98 5.15 -4.95 -2.97
C LEU A 98 5.89 -3.66 -3.38
N HIS A 99 6.55 -3.66 -4.53
CA HIS A 99 7.24 -2.49 -5.04
C HIS A 99 6.25 -1.36 -5.39
N ALA A 100 5.12 -1.68 -6.03
CA ALA A 100 4.04 -0.73 -6.26
C ALA A 100 3.47 -0.17 -4.94
N CYS A 101 3.23 -1.02 -3.94
CA CYS A 101 2.79 -0.57 -2.62
C CYS A 101 3.81 0.35 -1.93
N ALA A 102 5.11 0.05 -2.05
CA ALA A 102 6.18 0.90 -1.53
C ALA A 102 6.21 2.27 -2.22
N LEU A 103 6.02 2.33 -3.54
CA LEU A 103 5.90 3.59 -4.29
C LEU A 103 4.71 4.42 -3.82
N VAL A 104 3.53 3.82 -3.68
CA VAL A 104 2.33 4.53 -3.21
C VAL A 104 2.53 5.03 -1.77
N GLY A 105 3.10 4.21 -0.89
CA GLY A 105 3.44 4.61 0.47
C GLY A 105 4.45 5.77 0.51
N GLY A 106 5.48 5.72 -0.34
CA GLY A 106 6.48 6.79 -0.48
C GLY A 106 5.89 8.10 -0.97
N ILE A 107 5.01 8.06 -1.98
CA ILE A 107 4.29 9.25 -2.47
C ILE A 107 3.39 9.83 -1.37
N GLY A 108 2.70 8.97 -0.61
CA GLY A 108 1.89 9.40 0.53
C GLY A 108 2.70 10.10 1.62
N LEU A 109 3.89 9.58 1.94
CA LEU A 109 4.82 10.23 2.87
C LEU A 109 5.32 11.58 2.35
N LEU A 110 5.67 11.69 1.06
CA LEU A 110 6.08 12.95 0.45
C LEU A 110 4.96 14.00 0.50
N ALA A 111 3.72 13.62 0.17
CA ALA A 111 2.57 14.51 0.29
C ALA A 111 2.37 14.97 1.74
N GLY A 112 2.48 14.06 2.70
CA GLY A 112 2.45 14.39 4.14
C GLY A 112 3.57 15.36 4.54
N ALA A 113 4.78 15.17 4.03
CA ALA A 113 5.91 16.06 4.27
C ALA A 113 5.68 17.47 3.69
N VAL A 114 5.12 17.58 2.48
CA VAL A 114 4.75 18.87 1.88
C VAL A 114 3.70 19.58 2.73
N ILE A 115 2.65 18.89 3.16
CA ILE A 115 1.62 19.47 4.04
C ILE A 115 2.23 19.93 5.37
N ALA A 116 3.11 19.12 5.96
CA ALA A 116 3.82 19.49 7.19
C ALA A 116 4.69 20.73 6.98
N LEU A 117 5.46 20.80 5.89
CA LEU A 117 6.29 21.95 5.54
C LEU A 117 5.47 23.22 5.33
N VAL A 118 4.35 23.15 4.59
CA VAL A 118 3.45 24.30 4.38
C VAL A 118 2.86 24.77 5.71
N THR A 119 2.33 23.86 6.52
CA THR A 119 1.68 24.21 7.80
C THR A 119 2.65 24.69 8.88
N VAL A 120 3.92 24.28 8.84
CA VAL A 120 4.98 24.82 9.70
C VAL A 120 5.50 26.15 9.15
N GLY A 121 5.69 26.25 7.84
CA GLY A 121 6.18 27.45 7.15
C GLY A 121 5.24 28.65 7.33
N VAL A 122 3.93 28.45 7.13
CA VAL A 122 2.90 29.48 7.37
C VAL A 122 2.92 29.96 8.83
N ARG A 123 3.14 29.04 9.78
CA ARG A 123 3.25 29.38 11.20
C ARG A 123 4.49 30.22 11.52
N LYS A 124 5.63 29.87 10.91
CA LYS A 124 6.89 30.61 11.09
C LYS A 124 6.77 32.04 10.56
N ALA A 125 6.13 32.22 9.40
CA ALA A 125 5.86 33.54 8.83
C ALA A 125 4.94 34.39 9.74
N ALA A 126 3.86 33.80 10.26
CA ALA A 126 2.93 34.50 11.15
C ALA A 126 3.57 34.89 12.51
N HIS A 127 4.42 34.03 13.08
CA HIS A 127 5.14 34.34 14.32
C HIS A 127 6.18 35.46 14.12
N ASN A 128 6.93 35.43 13.01
CA ASN A 128 7.91 36.46 12.68
C ASN A 128 7.24 37.81 12.41
N ALA A 129 6.05 37.83 11.78
CA ALA A 129 5.29 39.06 11.56
C ALA A 129 4.76 39.67 12.87
N ALA A 130 4.42 38.85 13.87
CA ALA A 130 3.94 39.31 15.18
C ALA A 130 5.08 39.70 16.15
N ALA A 131 6.31 39.24 15.92
CA ALA A 131 7.48 39.58 16.74
C ALA A 131 8.24 40.82 16.24
N GLY A 132 7.91 41.32 15.04
CA GLY A 132 8.51 42.51 14.43
C GLY A 132 7.66 43.79 14.54
N SER A 133 6.55 43.76 15.30
CA SER A 133 5.66 44.90 15.56
C SER A 133 5.79 45.42 16.98
#